data_AF-A0AAU5ESH5-F1
#
_entry.id   AF-A0AAU5ESH5-F1
#
_cell.length_a   1.000
_cell.length_b   1.000
_cell.length_c   1.000
_cell.angle_alpha   90.00
_cell.angle_beta   90.00
_cell.angle_gamma   90.00
#
_symmetry.space_group_name_H-M   'P 1'
#
loop_
_entity.id
_entity.type
_entity.pdbx_description
1 polymer ?
#
loop_
_entity_poly.entity_id
_entity_poly.type
_entity_poly.pdbx_seq_one_letter_code
_entity_poly.pdbx_strand_id
1 'polypeptide(L)'
;MTDFEAIDALLARAKQETPLPPVEERRPLREALNVSRAQLAQALGVAASTVGGWESGRDPSGEVREKYAYFLNGARTKLDTAATADAEPAVEPAEEPAEADEPADLDDVDELADPQPCVLCGQPAHHQVEGFPQHLDPTDCGPAPTAPATEPAPEPAGHPETQPPAATDRPVRQAGRSVKVVPVGRRMQSADTPDPITSTVTTVLTEHAGDTEAATAALVKRAIPDAMQLLDHTRKGGRYDIVAHPWLPDMLRKQTARGADQVWEARPKWNRPELPPGEHEVTALDVNGAYLSALKTHLPLGQLEHSTGDHHDRRRAGIHLITPPAWDHDQVLPNPIGNRDEAGPLWVTEPTLRLLQRLSGPKYTLCEPPVIHESWTSGATEGLLEKFRITLKDARDKAIAADDDVTLEYVKAMYSKFVSTMGESNYNRELYRTDWMHLIRSQAFANLWWKAHRAYEEGLMVVRAMGTDELHVIGEWRAVFTEGRGLTEMEPKDIYTVGTTTEEQA
;
A
#
# COMPACT_ATOMS: atom_id res chain seq x y z
N MET A 1 -53.65 -40.10 -37.99
CA MET A 1 -52.95 -39.50 -36.85
C MET A 1 -53.99 -39.26 -35.78
N THR A 2 -54.06 -40.17 -34.81
CA THR A 2 -55.10 -40.17 -33.77
C THR A 2 -54.75 -39.14 -32.69
N ASP A 3 -55.75 -38.58 -32.01
CA ASP A 3 -55.56 -37.60 -30.93
C ASP A 3 -54.61 -38.11 -29.83
N PHE A 4 -54.50 -39.43 -29.66
CA PHE A 4 -53.57 -40.09 -28.74
C PHE A 4 -52.09 -39.96 -29.14
N GLU A 5 -51.74 -39.98 -30.43
CA GLU A 5 -50.34 -39.78 -30.87
C GLU A 5 -49.87 -38.35 -30.59
N ALA A 6 -50.78 -37.36 -30.69
CA ALA A 6 -50.49 -35.98 -30.34
C ALA A 6 -50.32 -35.79 -28.83
N ILE A 7 -51.13 -36.49 -28.02
CA ILE A 7 -51.00 -36.51 -26.56
C ILE A 7 -49.70 -37.21 -26.13
N ASP A 8 -49.37 -38.35 -26.73
CA ASP A 8 -48.15 -39.10 -26.44
C ASP A 8 -46.89 -38.31 -26.85
N ALA A 9 -46.93 -37.59 -27.96
CA ALA A 9 -45.85 -36.67 -28.36
C ALA A 9 -45.71 -35.47 -27.40
N LEU A 10 -46.80 -35.03 -26.77
CA LEU A 10 -46.81 -33.96 -25.78
C LEU A 10 -46.28 -34.46 -24.42
N LEU A 11 -46.65 -35.66 -24.01
CA LEU A 11 -46.11 -36.34 -22.82
C LEU A 11 -44.63 -36.69 -22.98
N ALA A 12 -44.19 -37.13 -24.17
CA ALA A 12 -42.78 -37.40 -24.46
C ALA A 12 -41.91 -36.12 -24.48
N ARG A 13 -42.52 -34.95 -24.74
CA ARG A 13 -41.86 -33.64 -24.67
C ARG A 13 -41.97 -32.97 -23.29
N ALA A 14 -42.88 -33.43 -22.44
CA ALA A 14 -43.06 -32.91 -21.08
C ALA A 14 -41.90 -33.39 -20.19
N LYS A 15 -40.81 -32.62 -20.15
CA LYS A 15 -39.77 -32.78 -19.14
C LYS A 15 -40.28 -32.23 -17.81
N GLN A 16 -40.16 -33.02 -16.75
CA GLN A 16 -40.43 -32.55 -15.39
C GLN A 16 -39.41 -31.45 -15.05
N GLU A 17 -39.89 -30.23 -14.80
CA GLU A 17 -39.03 -29.10 -14.49
C GLU A 17 -38.25 -29.36 -13.20
N THR A 18 -36.97 -29.00 -13.17
CA THR A 18 -36.14 -29.13 -11.97
C THR A 18 -36.80 -28.37 -10.82
N PRO A 19 -37.04 -29.01 -9.67
CA PRO A 19 -37.65 -28.33 -8.52
C PRO A 19 -36.69 -27.26 -8.02
N LEU A 20 -37.23 -26.07 -7.75
CA LEU A 20 -36.49 -24.98 -7.15
C LEU A 20 -36.79 -24.92 -5.65
N PRO A 21 -35.83 -24.50 -4.80
CA PRO A 21 -36.11 -24.14 -3.43
C PRO A 21 -37.23 -23.09 -3.32
N PRO A 22 -37.96 -23.07 -2.19
CA PRO A 22 -38.91 -22.01 -1.85
C PRO A 22 -38.32 -20.61 -2.09
N VAL A 23 -39.14 -19.68 -2.57
CA VAL A 23 -38.72 -18.32 -2.96
C VAL A 23 -37.95 -17.62 -1.83
N GLU A 24 -38.42 -17.78 -0.60
CA GLU A 24 -37.83 -17.20 0.61
C GLU A 24 -36.41 -17.70 0.88
N GLU A 25 -36.03 -18.87 0.36
CA GLU A 25 -34.70 -19.47 0.58
C GLU A 25 -33.71 -19.07 -0.52
N ARG A 26 -34.18 -18.61 -1.69
CA ARG A 26 -33.33 -18.35 -2.86
C ARG A 26 -32.35 -17.20 -2.62
N ARG A 27 -32.85 -16.08 -2.08
CA ARG A 27 -32.04 -14.90 -1.77
C ARG A 27 -31.06 -15.16 -0.62
N PRO A 28 -31.48 -15.71 0.54
CA PRO A 28 -30.55 -16.06 1.63
C PRO A 28 -29.44 -17.02 1.19
N LEU A 29 -29.75 -18.06 0.40
CA LEU A 29 -28.71 -18.99 -0.09
C LEU A 29 -27.65 -18.28 -0.94
N ARG A 30 -28.08 -17.34 -1.80
CA ARG A 30 -27.15 -16.55 -2.60
C ARG A 30 -26.33 -15.60 -1.73
N GLU A 31 -26.98 -14.89 -0.80
CA GLU A 31 -26.34 -13.89 0.06
C GLU A 31 -25.38 -14.52 1.07
N ALA A 32 -25.70 -15.70 1.60
CA ALA A 32 -24.83 -16.45 2.50
C ALA A 32 -23.52 -16.93 1.84
N LEU A 33 -23.49 -17.02 0.51
CA LEU A 33 -22.27 -17.25 -0.27
C LEU A 33 -21.59 -15.95 -0.77
N ASN A 34 -22.07 -14.78 -0.35
CA ASN A 34 -21.58 -13.47 -0.80
C ASN A 34 -21.62 -13.28 -2.32
N VAL A 35 -22.57 -13.93 -3.02
CA VAL A 35 -22.74 -13.77 -4.46
C VAL A 35 -23.77 -12.65 -4.71
N SER A 36 -23.42 -11.63 -5.49
CA SER A 36 -24.37 -10.59 -5.88
C SER A 36 -25.32 -11.08 -6.98
N ARG A 37 -26.48 -10.42 -7.13
CA ARG A 37 -27.40 -10.69 -8.27
C ARG A 37 -26.72 -10.50 -9.62
N ALA A 38 -25.82 -9.53 -9.73
CA ALA A 38 -25.09 -9.25 -10.97
C ALA A 38 -24.09 -10.36 -11.32
N GLN A 39 -23.35 -10.88 -10.34
CA GLN A 39 -22.43 -12.01 -10.53
C GLN A 39 -23.18 -13.28 -10.93
N LEU A 40 -24.29 -13.60 -10.24
CA LEU A 40 -25.10 -14.76 -10.60
C LEU A 40 -25.74 -14.58 -12.00
N ALA A 41 -26.23 -13.39 -12.30
CA ALA A 41 -26.82 -13.09 -13.61
C ALA A 41 -25.80 -13.22 -14.75
N GLN A 42 -24.56 -12.74 -14.54
CA GLN A 42 -23.47 -12.89 -15.51
C GLN A 42 -23.14 -14.35 -15.77
N ALA A 43 -23.04 -15.18 -14.72
CA ALA A 43 -22.78 -16.61 -14.86
C ALA A 43 -23.93 -17.37 -15.55
N LEU A 44 -25.17 -16.90 -15.39
CA LEU A 44 -26.37 -17.50 -16.01
C LEU A 44 -26.71 -16.92 -17.39
N GLY A 45 -26.00 -15.88 -17.85
CA GLY A 45 -26.26 -15.20 -19.12
C GLY A 45 -27.56 -14.39 -19.14
N VAL A 46 -28.00 -13.86 -17.99
CA VAL A 46 -29.23 -13.06 -17.85
C VAL A 46 -28.96 -11.69 -17.22
N ALA A 47 -29.99 -10.84 -17.12
CA ALA A 47 -29.89 -9.55 -16.42
C ALA A 47 -30.08 -9.72 -14.90
N ALA A 48 -29.45 -8.83 -14.11
CA ALA A 48 -29.57 -8.84 -12.64
C ALA A 48 -31.03 -8.63 -12.16
N SER A 49 -31.84 -7.89 -12.91
CA SER A 49 -33.26 -7.72 -12.65
C SER A 49 -34.06 -9.02 -12.84
N THR A 50 -33.62 -9.90 -13.75
CA THR A 50 -34.23 -11.22 -13.97
C THR A 50 -34.02 -12.12 -12.76
N VAL A 51 -32.80 -12.14 -12.19
CA VAL A 51 -32.50 -12.84 -10.93
C VAL A 51 -33.31 -12.26 -9.78
N GLY A 52 -33.42 -10.93 -9.69
CA GLY A 52 -34.26 -10.27 -8.70
C GLY A 52 -35.73 -10.68 -8.80
N GLY A 53 -36.25 -10.83 -10.03
CA GLY A 53 -37.59 -11.36 -10.27
C GLY A 53 -37.77 -12.80 -9.80
N TRP A 54 -36.73 -13.65 -9.91
CA TRP A 54 -36.80 -15.03 -9.44
C TRP A 54 -36.79 -15.19 -7.93
N GLU A 55 -36.12 -14.28 -7.25
CA GLU A 55 -36.10 -14.16 -5.79
C GLU A 55 -37.37 -13.52 -5.23
N SER A 56 -38.19 -12.91 -6.08
CA SER A 56 -39.46 -12.28 -5.68
C SER A 56 -40.69 -13.06 -6.16
N GLY A 57 -40.52 -14.31 -6.57
CA GLY A 57 -41.63 -15.23 -6.88
C GLY A 57 -41.92 -15.51 -8.36
N ARG A 58 -41.15 -14.92 -9.30
CA ARG A 58 -41.15 -15.40 -10.69
C ARG A 58 -40.31 -16.68 -10.78
N ASP A 59 -40.63 -17.57 -11.71
CA ASP A 59 -39.84 -18.78 -11.92
C ASP A 59 -39.12 -18.73 -13.30
N PRO A 60 -37.83 -19.14 -13.36
CA PRO A 60 -37.16 -19.38 -14.63
C PRO A 60 -37.72 -20.62 -15.34
N SER A 61 -37.53 -20.69 -16.65
CA SER A 61 -37.92 -21.84 -17.49
C SER A 61 -36.73 -22.37 -18.29
N GLY A 62 -36.84 -23.62 -18.75
CA GLY A 62 -35.85 -24.26 -19.62
C GLY A 62 -34.45 -24.38 -19.00
N GLU A 63 -33.41 -24.28 -19.83
CA GLU A 63 -32.01 -24.48 -19.44
C GLU A 63 -31.54 -23.53 -18.33
N VAL A 64 -32.09 -22.31 -18.30
CA VAL A 64 -31.76 -21.31 -17.27
C VAL A 64 -32.31 -21.72 -15.90
N ARG A 65 -33.46 -22.43 -15.86
CA ARG A 65 -34.00 -23.01 -14.62
C ARG A 65 -33.07 -24.05 -14.04
N GLU A 66 -32.52 -24.93 -14.89
CA GLU A 66 -31.60 -25.99 -14.48
C GLU A 66 -30.31 -25.41 -13.89
N LYS A 67 -29.72 -24.40 -14.54
CA LYS A 67 -28.50 -23.72 -14.05
C LYS A 67 -28.74 -22.96 -12.75
N TYR A 68 -29.90 -22.31 -12.61
CA TYR A 68 -30.27 -21.62 -11.37
C TYR A 68 -30.52 -22.60 -10.22
N ALA A 69 -31.20 -23.72 -10.48
CA ALA A 69 -31.38 -24.80 -9.50
C ALA A 69 -30.05 -25.40 -9.06
N TYR A 70 -29.13 -25.62 -10.00
CA TYR A 70 -27.78 -26.11 -9.73
C TYR A 70 -27.01 -25.19 -8.78
N PHE A 71 -27.05 -23.88 -9.04
CA PHE A 71 -26.43 -22.88 -8.16
C PHE A 71 -27.01 -22.94 -6.75
N LEU A 72 -28.33 -22.93 -6.60
CA LEU A 72 -28.98 -22.90 -5.28
C LEU A 72 -28.73 -24.18 -4.46
N ASN A 73 -28.71 -25.35 -5.12
CA ASN A 73 -28.38 -26.60 -4.47
C ASN A 73 -26.91 -26.64 -4.04
N GLY A 74 -25.99 -26.19 -4.91
CA GLY A 74 -24.57 -26.06 -4.56
C GLY A 74 -24.34 -25.08 -3.41
N ALA A 75 -25.11 -23.99 -3.36
CA ALA A 75 -25.07 -23.03 -2.27
C ALA A 75 -25.46 -23.65 -0.94
N ARG A 76 -26.56 -24.41 -0.90
CA ARG A 76 -27.00 -25.14 0.28
C ARG A 76 -25.95 -26.14 0.76
N THR A 77 -25.47 -27.01 -0.12
CA THR A 77 -24.46 -28.02 0.24
C THR A 77 -23.19 -27.38 0.83
N LYS A 78 -22.74 -26.25 0.27
CA LYS A 78 -21.56 -25.56 0.76
C LYS A 78 -21.77 -24.96 2.15
N LEU A 79 -22.96 -24.42 2.43
CA LEU A 79 -23.32 -23.87 3.74
C LEU A 79 -23.49 -24.97 4.79
N ASP A 80 -24.11 -26.10 4.43
CA ASP A 80 -24.28 -27.25 5.33
C ASP A 80 -22.92 -27.89 5.70
N THR A 81 -21.96 -27.89 4.75
CA THR A 81 -20.60 -28.38 4.99
C THR A 81 -19.81 -27.45 5.91
N ALA A 82 -20.00 -26.13 5.79
CA ALA A 82 -19.36 -25.16 6.68
C ALA A 82 -19.90 -25.27 8.12
N ALA A 83 -21.22 -25.42 8.29
CA ALA A 83 -21.86 -25.54 9.60
C ALA A 83 -21.48 -26.83 10.35
N THR A 84 -21.04 -27.88 9.65
CA THR A 84 -20.58 -29.14 10.27
C THR A 84 -19.10 -29.13 10.63
N ALA A 85 -18.28 -28.26 10.02
CA ALA A 85 -16.86 -28.10 10.35
C ALA A 85 -16.62 -27.28 11.63
N ASP A 86 -17.53 -26.35 11.98
CA ASP A 86 -17.45 -25.53 13.20
C ASP A 86 -17.93 -26.27 14.49
N ALA A 87 -18.31 -27.54 14.40
CA ALA A 87 -18.93 -28.30 15.50
C ALA A 87 -18.00 -29.31 16.21
N GLU A 88 -16.67 -29.20 16.05
CA GLU A 88 -15.69 -30.05 16.75
C GLU A 88 -15.20 -29.39 18.06
N PRO A 89 -15.09 -30.10 19.21
CA PRO A 89 -14.98 -29.43 20.51
C PRO A 89 -13.56 -28.96 20.85
N ALA A 90 -13.51 -27.77 21.45
CA ALA A 90 -12.35 -27.05 21.94
C ALA A 90 -11.52 -27.81 22.99
N VAL A 91 -10.20 -27.69 22.90
CA VAL A 91 -9.23 -28.04 23.95
C VAL A 91 -8.77 -26.73 24.61
N GLU A 92 -8.85 -26.68 25.94
CA GLU A 92 -8.55 -25.51 26.80
C GLU A 92 -7.06 -25.08 26.80
N PRO A 93 -6.76 -23.80 27.13
CA PRO A 93 -5.44 -23.19 26.98
C PRO A 93 -4.55 -23.31 28.23
N ALA A 94 -3.23 -23.38 28.03
CA ALA A 94 -2.22 -23.27 29.08
C ALA A 94 -1.59 -21.86 29.09
N GLU A 95 -1.42 -21.30 30.29
CA GLU A 95 -0.92 -19.95 30.59
C GLU A 95 0.63 -19.81 30.51
N GLU A 96 1.05 -18.63 29.99
CA GLU A 96 2.22 -17.79 30.32
C GLU A 96 3.69 -18.29 30.08
N PRO A 97 4.69 -17.40 29.87
CA PRO A 97 4.77 -16.00 30.33
C PRO A 97 5.21 -14.92 29.33
N ALA A 98 5.02 -13.68 29.79
CA ALA A 98 5.49 -12.42 29.25
C ALA A 98 7.01 -12.24 29.40
N GLU A 99 7.64 -11.59 28.41
CA GLU A 99 8.88 -10.83 28.61
C GLU A 99 8.98 -9.67 27.62
N ALA A 100 9.68 -8.63 28.07
CA ALA A 100 9.55 -7.22 27.72
C ALA A 100 10.57 -6.72 26.68
N ASP A 101 10.17 -5.64 25.99
CA ASP A 101 10.91 -4.48 25.44
C ASP A 101 12.39 -4.61 25.01
N GLU A 102 12.68 -4.30 23.74
CA GLU A 102 13.25 -3.00 23.27
C GLU A 102 13.59 -3.02 21.74
N PRO A 103 13.87 -1.86 21.08
CA PRO A 103 13.27 -1.50 19.79
C PRO A 103 14.12 -1.81 18.55
N ALA A 104 13.47 -2.19 17.44
CA ALA A 104 14.13 -2.33 16.14
C ALA A 104 13.96 -1.07 15.28
N ASP A 105 15.11 -0.56 14.89
CA ASP A 105 15.36 0.45 13.88
C ASP A 105 14.85 0.04 12.50
N LEU A 106 14.87 1.02 11.60
CA LEU A 106 14.53 0.90 10.19
C LEU A 106 15.57 0.03 9.46
N ASP A 107 15.44 -1.29 9.54
CA ASP A 107 15.87 -2.29 8.54
C ASP A 107 15.29 -3.65 8.98
N ASP A 108 14.54 -4.33 8.10
CA ASP A 108 13.84 -5.62 8.36
C ASP A 108 14.84 -6.80 8.49
N VAL A 109 15.67 -6.79 9.55
CA VAL A 109 16.62 -7.85 9.88
C VAL A 109 16.64 -8.09 11.39
N ASP A 110 16.16 -9.25 11.83
CA ASP A 110 16.19 -9.67 13.24
C ASP A 110 17.35 -10.65 13.50
N GLU A 111 18.10 -10.50 14.58
CA GLU A 111 19.10 -11.48 15.03
C GLU A 111 18.42 -12.66 15.77
N LEU A 112 18.79 -13.88 15.41
CA LEU A 112 18.29 -15.10 16.04
C LEU A 112 19.14 -15.44 17.27
N ALA A 113 18.49 -15.59 18.43
CA ALA A 113 19.13 -15.98 19.68
C ALA A 113 19.87 -17.34 19.58
N ASP A 114 19.32 -18.27 18.80
CA ASP A 114 19.94 -19.55 18.47
C ASP A 114 20.04 -19.72 16.95
N PRO A 115 21.16 -20.25 16.43
CA PRO A 115 21.31 -20.42 14.99
C PRO A 115 20.31 -21.42 14.43
N GLN A 116 19.52 -20.97 13.44
CA GLN A 116 18.52 -21.79 12.74
C GLN A 116 18.95 -22.10 11.31
N PRO A 117 18.51 -23.20 10.69
CA PRO A 117 18.92 -23.56 9.34
C PRO A 117 18.46 -22.53 8.31
N CYS A 118 19.41 -21.95 7.59
CA CYS A 118 19.18 -20.99 6.51
C CYS A 118 18.26 -21.58 5.44
N VAL A 119 17.24 -20.82 5.02
CA VAL A 119 16.29 -21.27 3.99
C VAL A 119 16.90 -21.42 2.59
N LEU A 120 18.10 -20.87 2.36
CA LEU A 120 18.79 -20.92 1.07
C LEU A 120 19.83 -22.06 0.98
N CYS A 121 20.56 -22.34 2.06
CA CYS A 121 21.65 -23.32 2.05
C CYS A 121 21.60 -24.39 3.16
N GLY A 122 20.65 -24.27 4.10
CA GLY A 122 20.48 -25.19 5.24
C GLY A 122 21.54 -25.09 6.34
N GLN A 123 22.53 -24.20 6.20
CA GLN A 123 23.56 -23.98 7.22
C GLN A 123 23.05 -23.09 8.35
N PRO A 124 23.65 -23.16 9.56
CA PRO A 124 23.20 -22.34 10.68
C PRO A 124 23.33 -20.84 10.34
N ALA A 125 22.20 -20.12 10.46
CA ALA A 125 22.09 -18.68 10.27
C ALA A 125 21.67 -18.03 11.59
N HIS A 126 22.29 -16.91 11.89
CA HIS A 126 22.06 -16.11 13.09
C HIS A 126 21.16 -14.89 12.82
N HIS A 127 20.60 -14.78 11.62
CA HIS A 127 19.75 -13.65 11.24
C HIS A 127 18.47 -14.16 10.56
N GLN A 128 17.41 -13.38 10.66
CA GLN A 128 16.10 -13.63 10.10
C GLN A 128 15.65 -12.39 9.33
N VAL A 129 15.15 -12.58 8.12
CA VAL A 129 14.62 -11.51 7.26
C VAL A 129 13.18 -11.89 6.91
N GLU A 130 12.23 -11.00 7.20
CA GLU A 130 10.78 -11.23 7.01
C GLU A 130 10.28 -12.56 7.62
N GLY A 131 10.86 -12.99 8.74
CA GLY A 131 10.47 -14.25 9.39
C GLY A 131 11.16 -15.51 8.85
N PHE A 132 12.17 -15.42 7.98
CA PHE A 132 12.94 -16.57 7.50
C PHE A 132 14.42 -16.52 7.89
N PRO A 133 14.97 -17.56 8.56
CA PRO A 133 16.39 -17.64 8.88
C PRO A 133 17.25 -17.63 7.60
N GLN A 134 18.16 -16.66 7.47
CA GLN A 134 19.08 -16.56 6.33
C GLN A 134 20.33 -15.74 6.64
N HIS A 135 21.39 -15.86 5.82
CA HIS A 135 22.57 -15.00 5.92
C HIS A 135 22.32 -13.62 5.31
N LEU A 136 23.01 -12.59 5.80
CA LEU A 136 22.91 -11.22 5.29
C LEU A 136 23.75 -11.01 4.03
N ASP A 137 24.89 -11.69 3.94
CA ASP A 137 25.70 -11.71 2.73
C ASP A 137 25.48 -13.03 1.95
N PRO A 138 25.13 -12.98 0.65
CA PRO A 138 25.01 -14.16 -0.19
C PRO A 138 26.30 -15.02 -0.28
N THR A 139 27.47 -14.45 0.03
CA THR A 139 28.75 -15.17 0.06
C THR A 139 28.90 -16.09 1.27
N ASP A 140 28.14 -15.85 2.34
CA ASP A 140 28.07 -16.73 3.52
C ASP A 140 27.21 -17.98 3.24
N CYS A 141 26.35 -17.92 2.23
CA CYS A 141 25.70 -19.08 1.63
C CYS A 141 26.68 -19.85 0.72
N GLY A 142 27.77 -20.35 1.30
CA GLY A 142 28.78 -21.18 0.62
C GLY A 142 28.55 -22.69 0.78
N PRO A 143 29.11 -23.53 -0.12
CA PRO A 143 29.14 -24.98 0.09
C PRO A 143 29.98 -25.31 1.34
N ALA A 144 29.47 -26.20 2.18
CA ALA A 144 30.04 -26.54 3.48
C ALA A 144 31.57 -26.81 3.42
N PRO A 145 32.34 -26.36 4.43
CA PRO A 145 33.74 -26.72 4.53
C PRO A 145 33.87 -28.23 4.71
N THR A 146 34.66 -28.87 3.85
CA THR A 146 35.08 -30.26 4.00
C THR A 146 35.93 -30.36 5.26
N ALA A 147 35.59 -31.30 6.14
CA ALA A 147 36.32 -31.57 7.37
C ALA A 147 37.83 -31.80 7.09
N PRO A 148 38.74 -31.34 7.96
CA PRO A 148 40.17 -31.49 7.74
C PRO A 148 40.56 -32.97 7.87
N ALA A 149 41.14 -33.51 6.80
CA ALA A 149 41.84 -34.78 6.83
C ALA A 149 43.14 -34.63 7.65
N THR A 150 43.32 -35.54 8.59
CA THR A 150 44.54 -35.72 9.38
C THR A 150 45.77 -35.89 8.49
N GLU A 151 46.78 -35.02 8.63
CA GLU A 151 48.11 -35.23 8.04
C GLU A 151 49.10 -35.78 9.10
N PRO A 152 49.95 -36.76 8.75
CA PRO A 152 51.18 -37.06 9.46
C PRO A 152 52.37 -36.26 8.89
N ALA A 153 53.29 -35.82 9.76
CA ALA A 153 54.56 -35.15 9.42
C ALA A 153 55.70 -36.18 9.16
N PRO A 154 56.95 -35.81 8.73
CA PRO A 154 57.50 -34.48 8.41
C PRO A 154 58.41 -34.33 7.13
N GLU A 155 58.63 -33.07 6.71
CA GLU A 155 59.84 -32.37 6.12
C GLU A 155 60.66 -32.90 4.90
N PRO A 156 61.51 -32.06 4.20
CA PRO A 156 61.73 -30.59 4.27
C PRO A 156 61.91 -29.81 2.91
N ALA A 157 62.06 -28.49 3.06
CA ALA A 157 62.91 -27.53 2.29
C ALA A 157 62.33 -26.66 1.16
N GLY A 158 62.42 -25.31 1.35
CA GLY A 158 62.52 -24.32 0.26
C GLY A 158 61.78 -22.98 0.48
N HIS A 159 62.51 -21.95 0.95
CA HIS A 159 62.18 -20.51 0.88
C HIS A 159 62.14 -19.97 -0.59
N PRO A 160 61.74 -18.71 -0.91
CA PRO A 160 61.46 -17.55 -0.04
C PRO A 160 60.17 -16.73 -0.32
N GLU A 161 59.93 -15.81 0.61
CA GLU A 161 58.99 -14.69 0.63
C GLU A 161 58.90 -13.84 -0.65
N THR A 162 57.71 -13.28 -0.89
CA THR A 162 57.57 -11.96 -1.53
C THR A 162 56.41 -11.21 -0.88
N GLN A 163 56.71 -10.04 -0.31
CA GLN A 163 55.76 -9.09 0.27
C GLN A 163 54.91 -8.37 -0.81
N PRO A 164 53.73 -7.83 -0.44
CA PRO A 164 52.68 -7.40 -1.36
C PRO A 164 52.81 -5.93 -1.79
N PRO A 165 52.26 -5.51 -2.94
CA PRO A 165 52.03 -4.10 -3.19
C PRO A 165 50.64 -3.65 -2.75
N ALA A 166 50.65 -2.37 -2.40
CA ALA A 166 49.63 -1.52 -1.82
C ALA A 166 48.26 -1.46 -2.53
N ALA A 167 47.31 -0.99 -1.72
CA ALA A 167 45.95 -0.61 -2.02
C ALA A 167 45.77 0.26 -3.28
N THR A 168 44.69 -0.04 -4.01
CA THR A 168 44.03 0.89 -4.91
C THR A 168 42.52 0.77 -4.73
N ASP A 169 41.88 1.93 -4.73
CA ASP A 169 40.45 2.22 -4.57
C ASP A 169 39.50 1.18 -5.18
N ARG A 170 38.56 0.70 -4.36
CA ARG A 170 37.39 -0.06 -4.81
C ARG A 170 36.21 0.90 -4.99
N PRO A 171 35.62 1.02 -6.20
CA PRO A 171 34.35 1.71 -6.37
C PRO A 171 33.23 0.88 -5.72
N VAL A 172 32.30 1.60 -5.08
CA VAL A 172 31.06 1.11 -4.49
C VAL A 172 30.30 0.28 -5.53
N ARG A 173 30.10 -1.01 -5.26
CA ARG A 173 29.29 -1.90 -6.09
C ARG A 173 27.82 -1.55 -5.86
N GLN A 174 27.20 -0.88 -6.83
CA GLN A 174 25.73 -0.84 -6.93
C GLN A 174 25.22 -2.29 -7.05
N ALA A 175 24.26 -2.64 -6.18
CA ALA A 175 23.53 -3.89 -6.28
C ALA A 175 22.82 -3.95 -7.65
N GLY A 176 23.33 -4.78 -8.55
CA GLY A 176 22.79 -4.91 -9.91
C GLY A 176 21.42 -5.60 -9.90
N ARG A 177 20.43 -4.99 -10.56
CA ARG A 177 19.13 -5.60 -10.84
C ARG A 177 19.33 -6.90 -11.63
N SER A 178 18.69 -7.99 -11.20
CA SER A 178 18.68 -9.24 -11.96
C SER A 178 17.90 -9.04 -13.26
N VAL A 179 18.53 -9.36 -14.39
CA VAL A 179 17.91 -9.23 -15.72
C VAL A 179 17.29 -10.58 -16.10
N LYS A 180 15.98 -10.57 -16.35
CA LYS A 180 15.28 -11.75 -16.87
C LYS A 180 15.81 -12.05 -18.27
N VAL A 181 16.29 -13.27 -18.51
CA VAL A 181 16.81 -13.69 -19.82
C VAL A 181 15.89 -14.71 -20.46
N VAL A 182 15.79 -14.66 -21.79
CA VAL A 182 15.10 -15.64 -22.63
C VAL A 182 16.07 -16.25 -23.63
N PRO A 183 15.95 -17.55 -23.93
CA PRO A 183 16.75 -18.19 -24.96
C PRO A 183 16.30 -17.74 -26.35
N VAL A 184 17.23 -17.25 -27.17
CA VAL A 184 17.07 -16.94 -28.59
C VAL A 184 18.09 -17.76 -29.38
N GLY A 185 17.67 -18.93 -29.86
CA GLY A 185 18.57 -19.89 -30.50
C GLY A 185 19.60 -20.45 -29.52
N ARG A 186 20.91 -20.32 -29.84
CA ARG A 186 22.02 -20.75 -28.96
C ARG A 186 22.48 -19.67 -27.97
N ARG A 187 21.84 -18.49 -27.95
CA ARG A 187 22.21 -17.36 -27.09
C ARG A 187 21.10 -17.05 -26.10
N MET A 188 21.45 -16.48 -24.96
CA MET A 188 20.51 -15.84 -24.04
C MET A 188 20.44 -14.35 -24.36
N GLN A 189 19.24 -13.78 -24.37
CA GLN A 189 19.01 -12.34 -24.52
C GLN A 189 18.19 -11.85 -23.34
N SER A 190 18.41 -10.60 -22.91
CA SER A 190 17.53 -9.94 -21.97
C SER A 190 16.11 -9.93 -22.52
N ALA A 191 15.15 -10.38 -21.70
CA ALA A 191 13.74 -10.24 -22.01
C ALA A 191 13.39 -8.75 -21.84
N ASP A 192 13.37 -8.00 -22.94
CA ASP A 192 12.74 -6.69 -22.98
C ASP A 192 11.24 -6.90 -22.77
N THR A 193 10.81 -6.84 -21.52
CA THR A 193 9.40 -6.60 -21.24
C THR A 193 9.20 -5.12 -21.53
N PRO A 194 8.40 -4.74 -22.56
CA PRO A 194 8.24 -3.34 -22.92
C PRO A 194 7.78 -2.57 -21.69
N ASP A 195 8.49 -1.49 -21.36
CA ASP A 195 8.08 -0.57 -20.32
C ASP A 195 6.74 0.03 -20.75
N PRO A 196 5.63 -0.27 -20.05
CA PRO A 196 4.29 0.09 -20.49
C PRO A 196 4.10 1.62 -20.52
N ILE A 197 4.77 2.35 -19.63
CA ILE A 197 4.71 3.81 -19.57
C ILE A 197 5.43 4.39 -20.78
N THR A 198 6.70 4.00 -20.98
CA THR A 198 7.51 4.48 -22.11
C THR A 198 6.86 4.16 -23.47
N SER A 199 6.29 2.95 -23.61
CA SER A 199 5.60 2.53 -24.83
C SER A 199 4.36 3.39 -25.12
N THR A 200 3.60 3.72 -24.08
CA THR A 200 2.40 4.57 -24.21
C THR A 200 2.78 5.99 -24.59
N VAL A 201 3.78 6.58 -23.93
CA VAL A 201 4.27 7.93 -24.25
C VAL A 201 4.77 8.01 -25.69
N THR A 202 5.58 7.04 -26.13
CA THR A 202 6.11 6.97 -27.50
C THR A 202 4.97 6.88 -28.54
N THR A 203 3.96 6.07 -28.25
CA THR A 203 2.79 5.91 -29.13
C THR A 203 2.02 7.21 -29.27
N VAL A 204 1.69 7.87 -28.15
CA VAL A 204 0.91 9.11 -28.16
C VAL A 204 1.70 10.26 -28.79
N LEU A 205 3.01 10.38 -28.52
CA LEU A 205 3.86 11.35 -29.21
C LEU A 205 3.86 11.14 -30.73
N THR A 206 3.89 9.89 -31.18
CA THR A 206 3.82 9.57 -32.61
C THR A 206 2.47 9.96 -33.21
N GLU A 207 1.36 9.64 -32.52
CA GLU A 207 0.00 10.00 -32.94
C GLU A 207 -0.20 11.53 -33.05
N HIS A 208 0.50 12.29 -32.21
CA HIS A 208 0.50 13.75 -32.21
C HIS A 208 1.68 14.36 -32.98
N ALA A 209 2.36 13.58 -33.84
CA ALA A 209 3.46 14.03 -34.70
C ALA A 209 4.60 14.76 -33.95
N GLY A 210 4.85 14.40 -32.68
CA GLY A 210 5.86 15.01 -31.82
C GLY A 210 5.42 16.29 -31.11
N ASP A 211 4.17 16.72 -31.24
CA ASP A 211 3.61 17.83 -30.45
C ASP A 211 3.51 17.42 -28.97
N THR A 212 4.46 17.90 -28.16
CA THR A 212 4.60 17.54 -26.75
C THR A 212 3.45 18.07 -25.89
N GLU A 213 2.91 19.24 -26.20
CA GLU A 213 1.79 19.82 -25.45
C GLU A 213 0.51 19.03 -25.70
N ALA A 214 0.19 18.77 -26.98
CA ALA A 214 -0.98 17.98 -27.35
C ALA A 214 -0.88 16.53 -26.84
N ALA A 215 0.29 15.91 -26.95
CA ALA A 215 0.54 14.56 -26.43
C ALA A 215 0.38 14.52 -24.90
N THR A 216 0.96 15.48 -24.17
CA THR A 216 0.81 15.57 -22.71
C THR A 216 -0.64 15.71 -22.31
N ALA A 217 -1.40 16.59 -22.97
CA ALA A 217 -2.82 16.77 -22.70
C ALA A 217 -3.65 15.49 -22.96
N ALA A 218 -3.29 14.71 -23.99
CA ALA A 218 -3.92 13.42 -24.29
C ALA A 218 -3.57 12.35 -23.23
N LEU A 219 -2.30 12.24 -22.85
CA LEU A 219 -1.81 11.34 -21.81
C LEU A 219 -2.45 11.62 -20.45
N VAL A 220 -2.50 12.89 -20.05
CA VAL A 220 -3.13 13.31 -18.78
C VAL A 220 -4.62 12.93 -18.73
N LYS A 221 -5.35 12.95 -19.85
CA LYS A 221 -6.75 12.49 -19.91
C LYS A 221 -6.89 10.99 -19.72
N ARG A 222 -5.90 10.21 -20.16
CA ARG A 222 -5.86 8.74 -20.05
C ARG A 222 -5.22 8.22 -18.76
N ALA A 223 -4.63 9.10 -17.95
CA ALA A 223 -3.87 8.72 -16.76
C ALA A 223 -4.63 7.81 -15.77
N ILE A 224 -5.96 7.96 -15.61
CA ILE A 224 -6.75 7.08 -14.72
C ILE A 224 -6.85 5.65 -15.26
N PRO A 225 -7.41 5.40 -16.48
CA PRO A 225 -7.48 4.04 -17.00
C PRO A 225 -6.10 3.41 -17.20
N ASP A 226 -5.08 4.19 -17.60
CA ASP A 226 -3.72 3.66 -17.74
C ASP A 226 -3.11 3.29 -16.37
N ALA A 227 -3.40 4.05 -15.30
CA ALA A 227 -2.97 3.69 -13.94
C ALA A 227 -3.65 2.42 -13.44
N MET A 228 -4.95 2.23 -13.72
CA MET A 228 -5.66 0.99 -13.38
C MET A 228 -5.11 -0.21 -14.17
N GLN A 229 -4.85 -0.05 -15.47
CA GLN A 229 -4.22 -1.09 -16.28
C GLN A 229 -2.82 -1.46 -15.77
N LEU A 230 -2.03 -0.46 -15.35
CA LEU A 230 -0.72 -0.67 -14.76
C LEU A 230 -0.82 -1.39 -13.40
N LEU A 231 -1.80 -1.01 -12.57
CA LEU A 231 -2.07 -1.71 -11.31
C LEU A 231 -2.37 -3.19 -11.58
N ASP A 232 -3.31 -3.50 -12.47
CA ASP A 232 -3.65 -4.88 -12.83
C ASP A 232 -2.43 -5.64 -13.34
N HIS A 233 -1.61 -5.02 -14.20
CA HIS A 233 -0.38 -5.63 -14.71
C HIS A 233 0.59 -5.98 -13.57
N THR A 234 0.82 -5.04 -12.65
CA THR A 234 1.76 -5.22 -11.54
C THR A 234 1.25 -6.18 -10.46
N ARG A 235 -0.07 -6.43 -10.40
CA ARG A 235 -0.70 -7.41 -9.50
C ARG A 235 -0.71 -8.84 -10.05
N LYS A 236 -0.38 -9.08 -11.32
CA LYS A 236 -0.31 -10.45 -11.88
C LYS A 236 0.67 -11.32 -11.07
N GLY A 237 0.18 -12.44 -10.55
CA GLY A 237 0.96 -13.34 -9.69
C GLY A 237 1.23 -12.79 -8.28
N GLY A 238 0.53 -11.73 -7.86
CA GLY A 238 0.54 -11.26 -6.48
C GLY A 238 -0.15 -12.26 -5.55
N ARG A 239 0.25 -12.26 -4.28
CA ARG A 239 -0.31 -13.16 -3.24
C ARG A 239 -1.77 -12.85 -2.91
N TYR A 240 -2.17 -11.58 -3.00
CA TYR A 240 -3.48 -11.09 -2.58
C TYR A 240 -4.20 -10.43 -3.76
N ASP A 241 -5.49 -10.70 -3.89
CA ASP A 241 -6.35 -9.97 -4.82
C ASP A 241 -6.83 -8.66 -4.19
N ILE A 242 -7.11 -7.66 -5.04
CA ILE A 242 -7.69 -6.39 -4.60
C ILE A 242 -9.20 -6.56 -4.53
N VAL A 243 -9.77 -6.49 -3.32
CA VAL A 243 -11.21 -6.31 -3.18
C VAL A 243 -11.53 -4.87 -3.56
N ALA A 244 -12.01 -4.67 -4.79
CA ALA A 244 -12.22 -3.35 -5.36
C ALA A 244 -13.42 -2.60 -4.77
N HIS A 245 -14.45 -3.32 -4.31
CA HIS A 245 -15.70 -2.77 -3.80
C HIS A 245 -16.11 -3.46 -2.48
N PRO A 246 -15.33 -3.32 -1.40
CA PRO A 246 -15.73 -3.83 -0.10
C PRO A 246 -16.92 -3.03 0.43
N TRP A 247 -17.68 -3.63 1.34
CA TRP A 247 -18.56 -2.84 2.19
C TRP A 247 -17.68 -1.95 3.08
N LEU A 248 -17.98 -0.64 3.09
CA LEU A 248 -17.32 0.34 3.96
C LEU A 248 -18.30 0.87 5.01
N PRO A 249 -17.86 1.09 6.25
CA PRO A 249 -18.69 1.65 7.31
C PRO A 249 -19.05 3.13 7.06
N ASP A 250 -20.09 3.62 7.72
CA ASP A 250 -20.74 4.89 7.35
C ASP A 250 -19.86 6.14 7.52
N MET A 251 -18.88 6.13 8.43
CA MET A 251 -17.93 7.25 8.59
C MET A 251 -16.97 7.40 7.40
N LEU A 252 -16.78 6.34 6.61
CA LEU A 252 -16.02 6.36 5.35
C LEU A 252 -16.89 6.71 4.13
N ARG A 253 -18.18 6.98 4.32
CA ARG A 253 -19.10 7.40 3.27
C ARG A 253 -19.42 8.87 3.41
N LYS A 254 -19.52 9.58 2.28
CA LYS A 254 -19.97 10.97 2.32
C LYS A 254 -21.44 11.06 2.67
N GLN A 255 -21.74 11.61 3.84
CA GLN A 255 -23.11 11.78 4.31
C GLN A 255 -23.90 12.77 3.44
N THR A 256 -23.22 13.78 2.88
CA THR A 256 -23.78 14.67 1.87
C THR A 256 -22.70 15.09 0.87
N ALA A 257 -23.10 15.49 -0.35
CA ALA A 257 -22.16 15.89 -1.41
C ALA A 257 -21.26 17.10 -1.03
N ARG A 258 -21.66 17.89 -0.01
CA ARG A 258 -20.89 19.04 0.52
C ARG A 258 -20.52 18.87 2.00
N GLY A 259 -20.77 17.71 2.58
CA GLY A 259 -20.47 17.43 3.98
C GLY A 259 -18.98 17.27 4.21
N ALA A 260 -18.53 17.57 5.42
CA ALA A 260 -17.18 17.24 5.85
C ALA A 260 -17.03 15.71 5.95
N ASP A 261 -15.84 15.21 5.63
CA ASP A 261 -15.48 13.83 5.89
C ASP A 261 -15.39 13.62 7.41
N GLN A 262 -15.84 12.46 7.90
CA GLN A 262 -15.74 12.14 9.33
C GLN A 262 -14.34 11.64 9.72
N VAL A 263 -13.58 11.15 8.73
CA VAL A 263 -12.19 10.72 8.92
C VAL A 263 -11.28 11.93 8.86
N TRP A 264 -10.52 12.10 9.93
CA TRP A 264 -9.53 13.15 10.08
C TRP A 264 -8.17 12.68 9.54
N GLU A 265 -7.75 13.22 8.40
CA GLU A 265 -6.49 12.85 7.73
C GLU A 265 -5.24 13.46 8.38
N ALA A 266 -5.38 14.34 9.37
CA ALA A 266 -4.27 15.04 10.01
C ALA A 266 -3.44 15.94 9.06
N ARG A 267 -4.12 16.66 8.16
CA ARG A 267 -3.46 17.58 7.21
C ARG A 267 -2.68 18.68 7.93
N PRO A 268 -1.36 18.85 7.67
CA PRO A 268 -0.56 19.92 8.24
C PRO A 268 -1.03 21.30 7.74
N LYS A 269 -1.18 22.21 8.69
CA LYS A 269 -1.45 23.63 8.45
C LYS A 269 -0.82 24.47 9.57
N TRP A 270 0.46 24.23 9.84
CA TRP A 270 1.13 24.79 11.00
C TRP A 270 2.10 25.89 10.59
N ASN A 271 2.12 26.98 11.37
CA ASN A 271 3.14 28.01 11.33
C ASN A 271 3.70 28.15 12.75
N ARG A 272 5.02 28.29 12.85
CA ARG A 272 5.70 28.59 14.10
C ARG A 272 5.13 29.89 14.71
N PRO A 273 4.67 29.89 15.97
CA PRO A 273 4.04 31.06 16.57
C PRO A 273 5.00 32.25 16.73
N GLU A 274 6.24 31.98 17.14
CA GLU A 274 7.24 33.01 17.43
C GLU A 274 8.61 32.66 16.82
N LEU A 275 9.25 33.66 16.24
CA LEU A 275 10.64 33.60 15.79
C LEU A 275 11.54 34.38 16.76
N PRO A 276 12.82 34.00 16.92
CA PRO A 276 13.76 34.82 17.67
C PRO A 276 13.87 36.24 17.10
N PRO A 277 14.26 37.25 17.89
CA PRO A 277 14.50 38.59 17.38
C PRO A 277 15.52 38.62 16.24
N GLY A 278 15.30 39.50 15.26
CA GLY A 278 16.16 39.69 14.09
C GLY A 278 15.45 39.39 12.77
N GLU A 279 16.14 39.65 11.67
CA GLU A 279 15.72 39.22 10.34
C GLU A 279 16.24 37.81 10.05
N HIS A 280 15.36 36.95 9.56
CA HIS A 280 15.66 35.55 9.23
C HIS A 280 15.35 35.28 7.77
N GLU A 281 16.29 34.65 7.08
CA GLU A 281 16.04 34.09 5.74
C GLU A 281 15.40 32.71 5.88
N VAL A 282 14.22 32.55 5.29
CA VAL A 282 13.44 31.32 5.28
C VAL A 282 13.51 30.70 3.89
N THR A 283 13.88 29.42 3.83
CA THR A 283 13.78 28.63 2.58
C THR A 283 12.53 27.77 2.61
N ALA A 284 11.69 27.91 1.59
CA ALA A 284 10.58 27.00 1.33
C ALA A 284 11.07 25.81 0.48
N LEU A 285 10.88 24.59 1.00
CA LEU A 285 11.26 23.34 0.37
C LEU A 285 10.02 22.54 -0.04
N ASP A 286 10.09 21.90 -1.20
CA ASP A 286 9.04 21.04 -1.74
C ASP A 286 9.48 19.56 -1.68
N VAL A 287 8.57 18.69 -1.22
CA VAL A 287 8.77 17.24 -1.19
C VAL A 287 8.33 16.63 -2.51
N ASN A 288 9.31 16.14 -3.26
CA ASN A 288 9.10 15.45 -4.52
C ASN A 288 8.18 14.23 -4.40
N GLY A 289 7.10 14.23 -5.18
CA GLY A 289 6.26 13.05 -5.37
C GLY A 289 5.63 12.52 -4.09
N ALA A 290 5.17 13.40 -3.19
CA ALA A 290 4.61 13.05 -1.88
C ALA A 290 3.60 11.88 -1.93
N TYR A 291 2.62 11.92 -2.86
CA TYR A 291 1.66 10.82 -3.03
C TYR A 291 2.28 9.54 -3.59
N LEU A 292 3.27 9.63 -4.48
CA LEU A 292 3.97 8.46 -5.00
C LEU A 292 4.75 7.76 -3.87
N SER A 293 5.43 8.53 -3.01
CA SER A 293 6.08 8.01 -1.82
C SER A 293 5.08 7.39 -0.83
N ALA A 294 3.91 8.01 -0.67
CA ALA A 294 2.86 7.56 0.24
C ALA A 294 2.12 6.29 -0.20
N LEU A 295 2.29 5.83 -1.44
CA LEU A 295 1.80 4.51 -1.87
C LEU A 295 2.44 3.36 -1.09
N LYS A 296 3.60 3.60 -0.46
CA LYS A 296 4.19 2.71 0.53
C LYS A 296 3.51 2.95 1.89
N THR A 297 2.39 2.27 2.11
CA THR A 297 1.63 2.32 3.37
C THR A 297 0.86 1.01 3.57
N HIS A 298 0.49 0.70 4.81
CA HIS A 298 -0.26 -0.52 5.13
C HIS A 298 -1.70 -0.38 4.65
N LEU A 299 -2.10 -1.17 3.65
CA LEU A 299 -3.44 -1.11 3.09
C LEU A 299 -4.28 -2.33 3.50
N PRO A 300 -5.54 -2.12 3.94
CA PRO A 300 -6.45 -3.22 4.24
C PRO A 300 -6.72 -4.06 3.00
N LEU A 301 -6.60 -5.38 3.10
CA LEU A 301 -6.77 -6.31 1.99
C LEU A 301 -8.25 -6.49 1.60
N GLY A 302 -9.11 -6.63 2.60
CA GLY A 302 -10.53 -6.96 2.42
C GLY A 302 -11.47 -6.00 3.13
N GLN A 303 -12.64 -6.52 3.50
CA GLN A 303 -13.64 -5.79 4.28
C GLN A 303 -13.10 -5.44 5.66
N LEU A 304 -13.44 -4.24 6.14
CA LEU A 304 -13.11 -3.79 7.48
C LEU A 304 -14.06 -4.44 8.49
N GLU A 305 -13.50 -4.96 9.56
CA GLU A 305 -14.22 -5.53 10.69
C GLU A 305 -14.15 -4.57 11.87
N HIS A 306 -15.26 -4.45 12.59
CA HIS A 306 -15.36 -3.64 13.79
C HIS A 306 -14.76 -4.38 14.99
N SER A 307 -14.04 -3.63 15.81
CA SER A 307 -13.48 -4.07 17.08
C SER A 307 -13.55 -2.92 18.08
N THR A 308 -13.69 -3.26 19.35
CA THR A 308 -13.70 -2.30 20.47
C THR A 308 -12.57 -2.62 21.44
N GLY A 309 -12.15 -1.63 22.21
CA GLY A 309 -11.05 -1.74 23.16
C GLY A 309 -9.84 -0.90 22.77
N ASP A 310 -8.82 -0.95 23.64
CA ASP A 310 -7.65 -0.09 23.64
C ASP A 310 -6.40 -0.73 23.01
N HIS A 311 -6.59 -1.80 22.22
CA HIS A 311 -5.50 -2.55 21.59
C HIS A 311 -5.32 -2.17 20.11
N HIS A 312 -4.08 -2.22 19.64
CA HIS A 312 -3.72 -2.04 18.24
C HIS A 312 -3.01 -3.30 17.71
N ASP A 313 -3.52 -3.85 16.61
CA ASP A 313 -2.88 -4.97 15.91
C ASP A 313 -2.06 -4.46 14.72
N ARG A 314 -0.73 -4.57 14.83
CA ARG A 314 0.23 -4.13 13.81
C ARG A 314 0.07 -4.85 12.46
N ARG A 315 -0.60 -6.00 12.41
CA ARG A 315 -0.87 -6.77 11.17
C ARG A 315 -2.15 -6.32 10.46
N ARG A 316 -2.90 -5.40 11.07
CA ARG A 316 -4.13 -4.84 10.54
C ARG A 316 -3.95 -3.37 10.20
N ALA A 317 -4.81 -2.88 9.32
CA ALA A 317 -4.90 -1.46 8.97
C ALA A 317 -6.35 -1.07 8.74
N GLY A 318 -6.64 0.20 8.99
CA GLY A 318 -7.92 0.81 8.71
C GLY A 318 -8.06 2.17 9.39
N ILE A 319 -9.17 2.37 10.09
CA ILE A 319 -9.47 3.61 10.81
C ILE A 319 -9.79 3.32 12.29
N HIS A 320 -9.50 4.29 13.13
CA HIS A 320 -9.55 4.17 14.59
C HIS A 320 -10.18 5.40 15.20
N LEU A 321 -11.15 5.23 16.09
CA LEU A 321 -11.64 6.30 16.93
C LEU A 321 -10.70 6.42 18.12
N ILE A 322 -10.00 7.54 18.22
CA ILE A 322 -9.03 7.77 19.31
C ILE A 322 -9.34 9.04 20.07
N THR A 323 -8.97 9.08 21.35
CA THR A 323 -8.66 10.35 22.01
C THR A 323 -7.17 10.62 21.81
N PRO A 324 -6.80 11.68 21.06
CA PRO A 324 -5.41 12.02 20.84
C PRO A 324 -4.78 12.55 22.13
N PRO A 325 -3.46 12.37 22.33
CA PRO A 325 -2.76 12.93 23.47
C PRO A 325 -2.68 14.45 23.39
N ALA A 326 -2.37 15.10 24.51
CA ALA A 326 -1.96 16.50 24.51
C ALA A 326 -0.66 16.68 23.69
N TRP A 327 -0.50 17.86 23.09
CA TRP A 327 0.68 18.19 22.29
C TRP A 327 1.28 19.51 22.78
N ASP A 328 2.37 19.41 23.55
CA ASP A 328 3.00 20.55 24.23
C ASP A 328 4.20 21.12 23.44
N HIS A 329 4.37 20.70 22.19
CA HIS A 329 5.48 21.11 21.31
C HIS A 329 5.05 22.04 20.16
N ASP A 330 3.84 22.59 20.22
CA ASP A 330 3.25 23.42 19.16
C ASP A 330 4.05 24.70 18.84
N GLN A 331 4.91 25.15 19.78
CA GLN A 331 5.81 26.28 19.61
C GLN A 331 6.98 26.00 18.65
N VAL A 332 7.33 24.72 18.46
CA VAL A 332 8.53 24.34 17.70
C VAL A 332 8.28 23.31 16.61
N LEU A 333 7.25 22.49 16.75
CA LEU A 333 6.90 21.41 15.84
C LEU A 333 5.39 21.39 15.54
N PRO A 334 5.01 20.99 14.31
CA PRO A 334 3.61 20.79 13.97
C PRO A 334 3.00 19.67 14.82
N ASN A 335 1.73 19.83 15.21
CA ASN A 335 1.00 18.75 15.85
C ASN A 335 0.84 17.56 14.88
N PRO A 336 1.17 16.31 15.27
CA PRO A 336 1.04 15.13 14.43
C PRO A 336 -0.39 14.83 13.94
N ILE A 337 -1.42 15.35 14.62
CA ILE A 337 -2.80 15.29 14.14
C ILE A 337 -3.20 16.51 13.28
N GLY A 338 -2.28 17.40 12.93
CA GLY A 338 -2.59 18.66 12.26
C GLY A 338 -3.37 19.64 13.15
N ASN A 339 -3.89 20.72 12.56
CA ASN A 339 -4.58 21.77 13.30
C ASN A 339 -6.05 21.41 13.53
N ARG A 340 -6.47 21.39 14.79
CA ARG A 340 -7.84 21.08 15.18
C ARG A 340 -8.35 22.08 16.23
N ASP A 341 -9.58 22.53 16.04
CA ASP A 341 -10.23 23.47 16.97
C ASP A 341 -11.05 22.76 18.05
N GLU A 342 -11.68 21.62 17.71
CA GLU A 342 -12.51 20.86 18.63
C GLU A 342 -11.69 19.86 19.46
N ALA A 343 -11.98 19.73 20.76
CA ALA A 343 -11.36 18.69 21.59
C ALA A 343 -12.14 17.36 21.52
N GLY A 344 -11.55 16.29 22.06
CA GLY A 344 -12.23 14.99 22.25
C GLY A 344 -11.93 13.96 21.16
N PRO A 345 -12.69 12.85 21.12
CA PRO A 345 -12.42 11.75 20.20
C PRO A 345 -12.57 12.12 18.73
N LEU A 346 -11.78 11.50 17.86
CA LEU A 346 -11.88 11.64 16.40
C LEU A 346 -11.45 10.36 15.67
N TRP A 347 -12.02 10.15 14.48
CA TRP A 347 -11.62 9.05 13.60
C TRP A 347 -10.33 9.42 12.88
N VAL A 348 -9.26 8.68 13.14
CA VAL A 348 -7.98 8.80 12.42
C VAL A 348 -7.71 7.56 11.59
N THR A 349 -6.79 7.69 10.64
CA THR A 349 -6.31 6.56 9.83
C THR A 349 -5.13 5.84 10.48
N GLU A 350 -4.88 4.61 10.05
CA GLU A 350 -3.72 3.80 10.47
C GLU A 350 -2.37 4.56 10.45
N PRO A 351 -1.98 5.32 9.41
CA PRO A 351 -0.71 6.07 9.42
C PRO A 351 -0.61 7.10 10.55
N THR A 352 -1.70 7.78 10.87
CA THR A 352 -1.75 8.77 11.97
C THR A 352 -1.65 8.08 13.33
N LEU A 353 -2.35 6.96 13.52
CA LEU A 353 -2.24 6.18 14.76
C LEU A 353 -0.82 5.66 14.97
N ARG A 354 -0.21 5.07 13.93
CA ARG A 354 1.19 4.60 13.98
C ARG A 354 2.18 5.73 14.24
N LEU A 355 1.95 6.92 13.67
CA LEU A 355 2.74 8.10 13.96
C LEU A 355 2.66 8.41 15.46
N LEU A 356 1.46 8.61 16.02
CA LEU A 356 1.27 8.94 17.43
C LEU A 356 1.88 7.89 18.37
N GLN A 357 1.64 6.60 18.12
CA GLN A 357 2.25 5.52 18.91
C GLN A 357 3.77 5.53 18.86
N ARG A 358 4.35 5.84 17.70
CA ARG A 358 5.82 5.98 17.58
C ARG A 358 6.32 7.17 18.38
N LEU A 359 5.63 8.31 18.34
CA LEU A 359 6.00 9.51 19.09
C LEU A 359 5.87 9.34 20.61
N SER A 360 4.90 8.55 21.07
CA SER A 360 4.76 8.19 22.48
C SER A 360 5.73 7.12 22.96
N GLY A 361 6.37 6.40 22.03
CA GLY A 361 7.30 5.33 22.36
C GLY A 361 8.59 5.85 23.02
N PRO A 362 9.38 4.94 23.64
CA PRO A 362 10.55 5.30 24.46
C PRO A 362 11.65 6.04 23.69
N LYS A 363 11.71 5.88 22.36
CA LYS A 363 12.68 6.56 21.50
C LYS A 363 12.45 8.08 21.40
N TYR A 364 11.20 8.53 21.47
CA TYR A 364 10.86 9.94 21.20
C TYR A 364 10.22 10.62 22.40
N THR A 365 9.30 9.95 23.11
CA THR A 365 8.63 10.47 24.32
C THR A 365 8.06 11.88 24.15
N LEU A 366 7.51 12.21 22.98
CA LEU A 366 7.00 13.55 22.65
C LEU A 366 5.53 13.77 23.05
N CYS A 367 4.82 12.71 23.37
CA CYS A 367 3.44 12.78 23.86
C CYS A 367 3.07 11.50 24.61
N GLU A 368 1.96 11.54 25.33
CA GLU A 368 1.36 10.31 25.88
C GLU A 368 0.83 9.39 24.75
N PRO A 369 0.65 8.08 25.01
CA PRO A 369 -0.01 7.20 24.05
C PRO A 369 -1.45 7.63 23.75
N PRO A 370 -1.90 7.56 22.48
CA PRO A 370 -3.30 7.82 22.16
C PRO A 370 -4.20 6.72 22.75
N VAL A 371 -5.38 7.10 23.25
CA VAL A 371 -6.39 6.14 23.73
C VAL A 371 -7.23 5.68 22.56
N ILE A 372 -7.22 4.39 22.25
CA ILE A 372 -8.06 3.77 21.22
C ILE A 372 -9.38 3.36 21.85
N HIS A 373 -10.51 3.73 21.22
CA HIS A 373 -11.85 3.35 21.69
C HIS A 373 -12.44 2.22 20.85
N GLU A 374 -12.33 2.35 19.54
CA GLU A 374 -12.82 1.37 18.57
C GLU A 374 -12.08 1.50 17.25
N SER A 375 -12.10 0.41 16.46
CA SER A 375 -11.38 0.32 15.21
C SER A 375 -12.19 -0.42 14.14
N TRP A 376 -12.07 0.02 12.90
CA TRP A 376 -12.52 -0.71 11.71
C TRP A 376 -11.30 -1.07 10.87
N THR A 377 -10.90 -2.33 10.90
CA THR A 377 -9.64 -2.77 10.27
C THR A 377 -9.78 -4.08 9.52
N SER A 378 -8.87 -4.35 8.60
CA SER A 378 -8.71 -5.67 7.96
C SER A 378 -7.25 -6.09 8.02
N GLY A 379 -6.96 -7.37 7.75
CA GLY A 379 -5.58 -7.80 7.51
C GLY A 379 -4.93 -6.93 6.45
N ALA A 380 -3.70 -6.50 6.68
CA ALA A 380 -3.07 -5.46 5.87
C ALA A 380 -1.66 -5.82 5.42
N THR A 381 -1.18 -5.13 4.39
CA THR A 381 0.19 -5.24 3.93
C THR A 381 0.66 -3.93 3.32
N GLU A 382 1.94 -3.58 3.53
CA GLU A 382 2.59 -2.46 2.87
C GLU A 382 2.95 -2.78 1.40
N GLY A 383 3.11 -4.07 1.08
CA GLY A 383 3.55 -4.54 -0.23
C GLY A 383 2.47 -4.53 -1.32
N LEU A 384 1.25 -4.07 -1.03
CA LEU A 384 0.12 -4.21 -1.95
C LEU A 384 0.31 -3.42 -3.24
N LEU A 385 0.77 -2.18 -3.11
CA LEU A 385 1.04 -1.26 -4.24
C LEU A 385 2.53 -1.16 -4.57
N GLU A 386 3.39 -1.99 -4.00
CA GLU A 386 4.85 -1.80 -4.09
C GLU A 386 5.37 -1.89 -5.52
N LYS A 387 4.96 -2.90 -6.29
CA LYS A 387 5.35 -3.04 -7.70
C LYS A 387 4.81 -1.90 -8.58
N PHE A 388 3.59 -1.44 -8.30
CA PHE A 388 2.97 -0.29 -8.96
C PHE A 388 3.77 0.99 -8.68
N ARG A 389 4.07 1.26 -7.41
CA ARG A 389 4.90 2.37 -6.95
C ARG A 389 6.29 2.35 -7.57
N ILE A 390 7.00 1.21 -7.52
CA ILE A 390 8.35 1.07 -8.10
C ILE A 390 8.32 1.36 -9.60
N THR A 391 7.32 0.85 -10.33
CA THR A 391 7.23 1.08 -11.79
C THR A 391 7.07 2.56 -12.12
N LEU A 392 6.21 3.27 -11.39
CA LEU A 392 6.02 4.72 -11.55
C LEU A 392 7.26 5.51 -11.11
N LYS A 393 7.89 5.13 -10.00
CA LYS A 393 9.15 5.73 -9.52
C LYS A 393 10.25 5.59 -10.57
N ASP A 394 10.47 4.39 -11.08
CA ASP A 394 11.52 4.12 -12.06
C ASP A 394 11.28 4.90 -13.36
N ALA A 395 10.03 4.98 -13.83
CA ALA A 395 9.70 5.80 -15.00
C ALA A 395 9.95 7.29 -14.75
N ARG A 396 9.58 7.79 -13.56
CA ARG A 396 9.85 9.17 -13.14
C ARG A 396 11.35 9.46 -13.08
N ASP A 397 12.14 8.58 -12.46
CA ASP A 397 13.59 8.77 -12.30
C ASP A 397 14.30 8.78 -13.66
N LYS A 398 13.92 7.88 -14.57
CA LYS A 398 14.42 7.88 -15.96
C LYS A 398 14.05 9.17 -16.69
N ALA A 399 12.82 9.66 -16.51
CA ALA A 399 12.36 10.87 -17.16
C ALA A 399 13.06 12.13 -16.61
N ILE A 400 13.37 12.18 -15.31
CA ILE A 400 14.22 13.24 -14.74
C ILE A 400 15.63 13.20 -15.37
N ALA A 401 16.23 12.02 -15.45
CA ALA A 401 17.57 11.86 -16.00
C ALA A 401 17.65 12.19 -17.50
N ALA A 402 16.54 12.05 -18.22
CA ALA A 402 16.43 12.32 -19.66
C ALA A 402 15.84 13.70 -19.99
N ASP A 403 15.46 14.50 -18.99
CA ASP A 403 14.73 15.77 -19.16
C ASP A 403 13.44 15.61 -19.99
N ASP A 404 12.71 14.51 -19.77
CA ASP A 404 11.47 14.16 -20.47
C ASP A 404 10.24 14.65 -19.69
N ASP A 405 9.90 15.92 -19.91
CA ASP A 405 8.74 16.57 -19.26
C ASP A 405 7.40 15.89 -19.58
N VAL A 406 7.26 15.29 -20.76
CA VAL A 406 6.01 14.60 -21.18
C VAL A 406 5.78 13.39 -20.30
N THR A 407 6.80 12.56 -20.11
CA THR A 407 6.70 11.39 -19.22
C THR A 407 6.55 11.82 -17.77
N LEU A 408 7.21 12.88 -17.32
CA LEU A 408 7.08 13.38 -15.95
C LEU A 408 5.65 13.82 -15.61
N GLU A 409 5.04 14.63 -16.46
CA GLU A 409 3.66 15.09 -16.26
C GLU A 409 2.65 13.94 -16.38
N TYR A 410 2.89 12.99 -17.29
CA TYR A 410 2.05 11.81 -17.39
C TYR A 410 2.11 10.92 -16.14
N VAL A 411 3.31 10.57 -15.67
CA VAL A 411 3.49 9.76 -14.44
C VAL A 411 2.92 10.48 -13.23
N LYS A 412 3.14 11.80 -13.12
CA LYS A 412 2.54 12.65 -12.08
C LYS A 412 1.03 12.58 -12.09
N ALA A 413 0.42 12.68 -13.28
CA ALA A 413 -1.02 12.54 -13.44
C ALA A 413 -1.51 11.13 -13.06
N MET A 414 -0.78 10.07 -13.40
CA MET A 414 -1.15 8.69 -13.07
C MET A 414 -1.32 8.50 -11.57
N TYR A 415 -0.28 8.75 -10.76
CA TYR A 415 -0.38 8.53 -9.32
C TYR A 415 -1.31 9.53 -8.63
N SER A 416 -1.29 10.81 -9.02
CA SER A 416 -2.12 11.83 -8.35
C SER A 416 -3.61 11.59 -8.60
N LYS A 417 -3.97 11.26 -9.85
CA LYS A 417 -5.36 10.95 -10.18
C LYS A 417 -5.79 9.60 -9.62
N PHE A 418 -4.92 8.59 -9.60
CA PHE A 418 -5.20 7.31 -8.96
C PHE A 418 -5.63 7.51 -7.49
N VAL A 419 -4.82 8.22 -6.69
CA VAL A 419 -5.13 8.49 -5.27
C VAL A 419 -6.40 9.32 -5.13
N SER A 420 -6.59 10.37 -5.94
CA SER A 420 -7.77 11.24 -5.82
C SER A 420 -9.08 10.60 -6.28
N THR A 421 -9.03 9.52 -7.07
CA THR A 421 -10.22 8.92 -7.70
C THR A 421 -10.62 7.56 -7.15
N MET A 422 -9.78 6.91 -6.33
CA MET A 422 -10.09 5.60 -5.76
C MET A 422 -11.13 5.62 -4.61
N GLY A 423 -11.61 6.80 -4.20
CA GLY A 423 -12.74 6.92 -3.27
C GLY A 423 -14.09 6.88 -4.00
N GLU A 424 -15.00 7.79 -3.67
CA GLU A 424 -16.34 7.85 -4.29
C GLU A 424 -16.39 8.59 -5.64
N SER A 425 -15.38 8.41 -6.50
CA SER A 425 -15.29 9.15 -7.75
C SER A 425 -16.15 8.53 -8.86
N ASN A 426 -16.80 9.38 -9.66
CA ASN A 426 -17.47 8.94 -10.89
C ASN A 426 -16.48 8.59 -12.03
N TYR A 427 -15.22 8.99 -11.90
CA TYR A 427 -14.18 8.82 -12.93
C TYR A 427 -13.49 7.47 -12.86
N ASN A 428 -13.31 6.90 -11.66
CA ASN A 428 -12.75 5.57 -11.47
C ASN A 428 -13.84 4.68 -10.86
N ARG A 429 -14.43 3.83 -11.70
CA ARG A 429 -15.47 2.87 -11.27
C ARG A 429 -14.92 1.47 -11.01
N GLU A 430 -13.64 1.28 -11.25
CA GLU A 430 -12.95 -0.02 -11.14
C GLU A 430 -12.40 -0.24 -9.72
N LEU A 431 -12.25 0.83 -8.92
CA LEU A 431 -11.74 0.77 -7.56
C LEU A 431 -12.47 1.78 -6.66
N TYR A 432 -13.22 1.27 -5.68
CA TYR A 432 -13.95 2.04 -4.67
C TYR A 432 -13.44 1.68 -3.27
N ARG A 433 -12.33 2.32 -2.89
CA ARG A 433 -11.59 2.16 -1.65
C ARG A 433 -11.34 3.53 -1.00
N THR A 434 -12.41 4.12 -0.47
CA THR A 434 -12.33 5.38 0.29
C THR A 434 -11.41 5.27 1.50
N ASP A 435 -11.34 4.08 2.12
CA ASP A 435 -10.35 3.74 3.15
C ASP A 435 -8.92 3.92 2.62
N TRP A 436 -8.56 3.31 1.48
CA TRP A 436 -7.21 3.46 0.90
C TRP A 436 -6.88 4.91 0.58
N MET A 437 -7.85 5.66 0.04
CA MET A 437 -7.68 7.08 -0.27
C MET A 437 -7.26 7.86 0.99
N HIS A 438 -7.98 7.71 2.10
CA HIS A 438 -7.65 8.38 3.35
C HIS A 438 -6.29 7.91 3.89
N LEU A 439 -6.00 6.61 3.88
CA LEU A 439 -4.74 6.07 4.38
C LEU A 439 -3.54 6.61 3.58
N ILE A 440 -3.59 6.62 2.24
CA ILE A 440 -2.50 7.13 1.41
C ILE A 440 -2.30 8.64 1.63
N ARG A 441 -3.38 9.42 1.78
CA ARG A 441 -3.28 10.86 2.07
C ARG A 441 -2.64 11.12 3.43
N SER A 442 -3.13 10.46 4.47
CA SER A 442 -2.55 10.55 5.82
C SER A 442 -1.09 10.10 5.86
N GLN A 443 -0.70 9.09 5.07
CA GLN A 443 0.70 8.68 4.95
C GLN A 443 1.56 9.81 4.36
N ALA A 444 1.08 10.54 3.34
CA ALA A 444 1.82 11.70 2.80
C ALA A 444 2.03 12.77 3.88
N PHE A 445 1.01 13.04 4.70
CA PHE A 445 1.10 13.98 5.82
C PHE A 445 2.06 13.51 6.91
N ALA A 446 2.02 12.22 7.29
CA ALA A 446 2.97 11.65 8.24
C ALA A 446 4.42 11.70 7.71
N ASN A 447 4.63 11.49 6.41
CA ASN A 447 5.95 11.62 5.78
C ASN A 447 6.49 13.06 5.86
N LEU A 448 5.64 14.06 5.60
CA LEU A 448 6.01 15.47 5.75
C LEU A 448 6.34 15.80 7.22
N TRP A 449 5.56 15.28 8.16
CA TRP A 449 5.81 15.44 9.59
C TRP A 449 7.19 14.90 9.98
N TRP A 450 7.56 13.71 9.51
CA TRP A 450 8.90 13.13 9.77
C TRP A 450 10.04 13.96 9.16
N LYS A 451 9.82 14.62 8.03
CA LYS A 451 10.80 15.57 7.47
C LYS A 451 10.93 16.82 8.35
N ALA A 452 9.82 17.36 8.85
CA ALA A 452 9.84 18.47 9.80
C ALA A 452 10.58 18.10 11.10
N HIS A 453 10.28 16.92 11.66
CA HIS A 453 10.98 16.42 12.85
C HIS A 453 12.48 16.21 12.60
N ARG A 454 12.86 15.62 11.46
CA ARG A 454 14.27 15.48 11.09
C ARG A 454 14.98 16.83 10.95
N ALA A 455 14.32 17.81 10.32
CA ALA A 455 14.87 19.17 10.23
C ALA A 455 15.14 19.75 11.62
N TYR A 456 14.18 19.61 12.53
CA TYR A 456 14.29 20.07 13.92
C TYR A 456 15.43 19.38 14.68
N GLU A 457 15.52 18.05 14.62
CA GLU A 457 16.56 17.26 15.31
C GLU A 457 17.98 17.61 14.81
N GLU A 458 18.13 17.90 13.53
CA GLU A 458 19.40 18.31 12.92
C GLU A 458 19.69 19.82 13.09
N GLY A 459 18.90 20.52 13.91
CA GLY A 459 19.14 21.91 14.31
C GLY A 459 18.61 22.97 13.35
N LEU A 460 17.85 22.59 12.31
CA LEU A 460 17.11 23.57 11.50
C LEU A 460 15.89 24.06 12.26
N MET A 461 15.58 25.35 12.13
CA MET A 461 14.35 25.90 12.68
C MET A 461 13.21 25.68 11.71
N VAL A 462 12.27 24.81 12.07
CA VAL A 462 11.02 24.63 11.32
C VAL A 462 10.13 25.85 11.52
N VAL A 463 9.77 26.50 10.42
CA VAL A 463 8.93 27.72 10.40
C VAL A 463 7.51 27.40 10.00
N ARG A 464 7.33 26.48 9.05
CA ARG A 464 6.01 26.18 8.48
C ARG A 464 5.99 24.77 7.92
N ALA A 465 4.87 24.08 8.09
CA ALA A 465 4.59 22.82 7.41
C ALA A 465 3.14 22.83 6.92
N MET A 466 2.94 22.67 5.61
CA MET A 466 1.63 22.78 5.00
C MET A 466 1.40 21.80 3.87
N GLY A 467 0.14 21.40 3.72
CA GLY A 467 -0.24 20.55 2.59
C GLY A 467 0.43 19.19 2.68
N THR A 468 0.83 18.64 1.54
CA THR A 468 1.45 17.31 1.43
C THR A 468 2.96 17.36 1.31
N ASP A 469 3.52 18.51 0.95
CA ASP A 469 4.86 18.63 0.39
C ASP A 469 5.63 19.89 0.80
N GLU A 470 4.98 20.89 1.41
CA GLU A 470 5.61 22.19 1.67
C GLU A 470 6.17 22.27 3.10
N LEU A 471 7.49 22.46 3.21
CA LEU A 471 8.24 22.61 4.47
C LEU A 471 9.13 23.85 4.42
N HIS A 472 8.99 24.76 5.38
CA HIS A 472 9.80 25.97 5.45
C HIS A 472 10.75 25.90 6.63
N VAL A 473 12.02 26.21 6.39
CA VAL A 473 13.08 26.11 7.39
C VAL A 473 13.99 27.34 7.36
N ILE A 474 14.58 27.66 8.51
CA ILE A 474 15.72 28.58 8.64
C ILE A 474 16.95 27.76 9.01
N GLY A 475 18.09 28.05 8.37
CA GLY A 475 19.37 27.37 8.56
C GLY A 475 19.87 26.64 7.32
N GLU A 476 21.02 25.96 7.44
CA GLU A 476 21.72 25.27 6.36
C GLU A 476 21.03 23.94 5.98
N TRP A 477 19.88 24.04 5.29
CA TRP A 477 19.04 22.87 5.00
C TRP A 477 19.72 21.79 4.14
N ARG A 478 20.70 22.18 3.31
CA ARG A 478 21.47 21.27 2.46
C ARG A 478 22.39 20.33 3.24
N ALA A 479 22.66 20.63 4.51
CA ALA A 479 23.35 19.69 5.41
C ALA A 479 22.44 18.54 5.85
N VAL A 480 21.11 18.74 5.80
CA VAL A 480 20.11 17.79 6.28
C VAL A 480 19.44 17.03 5.14
N PHE A 481 19.13 17.72 4.05
CA PHE A 481 18.45 17.17 2.89
C PHE A 481 19.29 17.30 1.63
N THR A 482 19.28 16.24 0.82
CA THR A 482 19.86 16.27 -0.52
C THR A 482 18.96 17.10 -1.45
N GLU A 483 19.57 18.07 -2.13
CA GLU A 483 18.89 18.86 -3.15
C GLU A 483 18.70 18.05 -4.43
N GLY A 484 17.50 18.10 -5.00
CA GLY A 484 17.20 17.47 -6.27
C GLY A 484 15.73 17.16 -6.46
N ARG A 485 15.44 16.37 -7.50
CA ARG A 485 14.07 16.05 -7.96
C ARG A 485 13.65 14.63 -7.60
N GLY A 486 14.55 13.79 -7.09
CA GLY A 486 14.28 12.42 -6.65
C GLY A 486 13.32 12.36 -5.45
N LEU A 487 12.66 11.22 -5.25
CA LEU A 487 11.62 11.08 -4.20
C LEU A 487 12.11 11.32 -2.76
N THR A 488 13.39 11.09 -2.49
CA THR A 488 14.01 11.34 -1.18
C THR A 488 14.61 12.73 -1.06
N GLU A 489 14.80 13.41 -2.19
CA GLU A 489 15.41 14.73 -2.32
C GLU A 489 14.37 15.84 -2.13
N MET A 490 14.83 17.05 -1.87
CA MET A 490 13.99 18.24 -1.71
C MET A 490 14.39 19.31 -2.71
N GLU A 491 13.41 20.05 -3.20
CA GLU A 491 13.61 21.14 -4.17
C GLU A 491 13.33 22.49 -3.51
N PRO A 492 14.23 23.48 -3.59
CA PRO A 492 13.95 24.83 -3.10
C PRO A 492 12.92 25.50 -4.01
N LYS A 493 11.82 25.96 -3.42
CA LYS A 493 10.70 26.58 -4.13
C LYS A 493 10.75 28.11 -4.08
N ASP A 494 11.11 28.65 -2.91
CA ASP A 494 11.16 30.09 -2.67
C ASP A 494 12.11 30.41 -1.50
N ILE A 495 12.62 31.63 -1.47
CA ILE A 495 13.42 32.18 -0.38
C ILE A 495 12.88 33.56 -0.03
N TYR A 496 12.54 33.76 1.24
CA TYR A 496 11.97 35.02 1.71
C TYR A 496 12.43 35.38 3.12
N THR A 497 12.43 36.66 3.44
CA THR A 497 12.87 37.16 4.75
C THR A 497 11.66 37.41 5.67
N VAL A 498 11.79 37.06 6.95
CA VAL A 498 10.81 37.36 8.00
C VAL A 498 11.53 37.93 9.21
N GLY A 499 10.97 39.00 9.80
CA GLY A 499 11.51 39.61 11.01
C GLY A 499 11.28 41.12 11.02
N THR A 500 11.70 41.77 12.10
CA THR A 500 11.71 43.23 12.20
C THR A 500 13.14 43.75 12.08
N THR A 501 13.36 44.64 11.11
CA THR A 501 14.60 45.40 11.00
C THR A 501 14.69 46.33 12.22
N THR A 502 15.86 46.43 12.84
CA THR A 502 16.09 47.20 14.07
C THR A 502 15.85 48.73 13.91
N GLU A 503 15.43 49.20 12.74
CA GLU A 503 15.22 50.62 12.43
C GLU A 503 13.84 51.18 12.82
N GLU A 504 12.85 50.36 13.19
CA GLU A 504 11.48 50.83 13.51
C GLU A 504 11.18 51.04 15.01
N GLN A 505 12.19 51.08 15.88
CA GLN A 505 12.03 51.36 17.32
C GLN A 505 12.92 52.50 17.87
N ALA A 506 13.34 53.44 17.02
CA ALA A 506 14.08 54.64 17.45
C ALA A 506 13.17 55.87 17.62
#